data_AF-A0A7J4J823-F1
#
_entry.id   AF-A0A7J4J823-F1
#
_cell.length_a   1.000
_cell.length_b   1.000
_cell.length_c   1.000
_cell.angle_alpha   90.00
_cell.angle_beta   90.00
_cell.angle_gamma   90.00
#
_symmetry.space_group_name_H-M   'P 1'
#
loop_
_entity.id
_entity.type
_entity.pdbx_description
1 polymer ?
#
loop_
_entity_poly.entity_id
_entity_poly.type
_entity_poly.pdbx_seq_one_letter_code
_entity_poly.pdbx_strand_id
1 'polypeptide(L)' 'MAKRKKNASKLPSRWHAVPLKGSFMLTAILGFLISAYYVYPLNFNYGITFMLVFAVMFIASVVSMTKAPIINERT' A
#
# COMPACT_ATOMS: atom_id res chain seq x y z
N MET A 1 -29.49 14.82 45.54
CA MET A 1 -28.46 15.31 44.60
C MET A 1 -28.00 14.17 43.71
N ALA A 2 -28.42 14.14 42.43
CA ALA A 2 -28.05 13.08 41.49
C ALA A 2 -26.72 13.41 40.79
N LYS A 3 -25.67 12.59 40.99
CA LYS A 3 -24.43 12.67 40.21
C LYS A 3 -24.68 12.14 38.80
N ARG A 4 -24.83 13.06 37.83
CA ARG A 4 -24.99 12.77 36.39
C ARG A 4 -23.74 12.04 35.88
N LYS A 5 -23.85 10.72 35.63
CA LYS A 5 -22.82 9.92 34.94
C LYS A 5 -22.56 10.55 33.57
N LYS A 6 -21.35 11.04 33.35
CA LYS A 6 -20.90 11.52 32.03
C LYS A 6 -20.77 10.29 31.13
N ASN A 7 -21.67 10.17 30.16
CA ASN A 7 -21.60 9.16 29.10
C ASN A 7 -20.30 9.38 28.32
N ALA A 8 -19.41 8.38 28.37
CA ALA A 8 -18.24 8.32 27.53
C ALA A 8 -18.68 8.16 26.07
N SER A 9 -18.75 9.26 25.33
CA SER A 9 -18.92 9.23 23.89
C SER A 9 -17.69 8.58 23.27
N LYS A 10 -17.81 7.30 22.86
CA LYS A 10 -16.81 6.61 22.05
C LYS A 10 -16.55 7.44 20.79
N LEU A 11 -15.38 8.06 20.71
CA LEU A 11 -14.93 8.78 19.52
C LEU A 11 -14.91 7.81 18.32
N PRO A 12 -15.34 8.25 17.13
CA PRO A 12 -15.43 7.41 15.95
C PRO A 12 -14.05 6.83 15.61
N SER A 13 -14.03 5.54 15.30
CA SER A 13 -12.87 4.77 14.86
C SER A 13 -12.09 5.58 13.82
N ARG A 14 -10.92 6.10 14.23
CA ARG A 14 -10.00 6.79 13.34
C ARG A 14 -9.47 5.76 12.36
N TRP A 15 -9.74 5.96 11.07
CA TRP A 15 -9.20 5.13 10.01
C TRP A 15 -7.68 5.08 10.13
N HIS A 16 -7.17 3.96 10.64
CA HIS A 16 -5.74 3.69 10.74
C HIS A 16 -5.29 3.28 9.34
N ALA A 17 -4.81 4.25 8.56
CA ALA A 17 -4.23 3.97 7.25
C ALA A 17 -2.91 3.22 7.47
N VAL A 18 -2.99 1.89 7.51
CA VAL A 18 -1.82 1.02 7.64
C VAL A 18 -1.06 1.09 6.31
N PRO A 19 0.25 1.40 6.32
CA PRO A 19 1.04 1.39 5.10
C PRO A 19 0.95 0.01 4.44
N LEU A 20 0.93 0.00 3.10
CA LEU A 20 0.85 -1.24 2.34
C LEU A 20 2.02 -2.16 2.69
N LYS A 21 1.75 -3.44 2.93
CA LYS A 21 2.78 -4.40 3.37
C LYS A 21 3.94 -4.41 2.36
N GLY A 22 5.17 -4.40 2.86
CA GLY A 22 6.39 -4.47 2.05
C GLY A 22 6.42 -5.66 1.08
N SER A 23 5.71 -6.75 1.39
CA SER A 23 5.52 -7.89 0.50
C SER A 23 4.93 -7.51 -0.86
N PHE A 24 4.02 -6.54 -0.92
CA PHE A 24 3.42 -6.08 -2.18
C PHE A 24 4.45 -5.40 -3.09
N MET A 25 5.32 -4.56 -2.51
CA MET A 25 6.43 -3.94 -3.24
C MET A 25 7.42 -5.01 -3.73
N LEU A 26 7.72 -6.00 -2.88
CA LEU A 26 8.61 -7.11 -3.24
C LEU A 26 8.06 -7.92 -4.43
N THR A 27 6.76 -8.21 -4.43
CA THR A 27 6.08 -8.87 -5.55
C THR A 27 6.16 -8.04 -6.82
N ALA A 28 5.99 -6.72 -6.74
CA ALA A 28 6.11 -5.85 -7.91
C ALA A 28 7.54 -5.86 -8.49
N ILE A 29 8.56 -5.83 -7.65
CA ILE A 29 9.98 -5.91 -8.08
C ILE A 29 10.27 -7.26 -8.73
N LEU A 30 9.93 -8.36 -8.05
CA LEU A 30 10.18 -9.70 -8.58
C LEU A 30 9.41 -9.96 -9.87
N GLY A 31 8.13 -9.57 -9.92
CA GLY A 31 7.30 -9.67 -11.11
C GLY A 31 7.87 -8.89 -12.29
N PHE A 32 8.36 -7.67 -12.04
CA PHE A 32 9.02 -6.87 -13.08
C PHE A 32 10.28 -7.54 -13.60
N LEU A 33 11.14 -8.05 -12.73
CA LEU A 33 12.39 -8.74 -13.10
C LEU A 33 12.13 -10.03 -13.89
N ILE A 34 11.17 -10.85 -13.42
CA ILE A 34 10.76 -12.08 -14.12
C ILE A 34 10.20 -11.72 -15.50
N SER A 35 9.38 -10.67 -15.58
CA SER A 35 8.82 -10.24 -16.85
C SER A 35 9.89 -9.76 -17.82
N ALA A 36 10.85 -8.96 -17.35
CA ALA A 36 11.91 -8.40 -18.17
C ALA A 36 12.93 -9.45 -18.65
N TYR A 37 13.32 -10.39 -17.77
CA TYR A 37 14.37 -11.36 -18.08
C TYR A 37 13.84 -12.67 -18.68
N TYR A 38 12.68 -13.15 -18.24
CA TYR A 38 12.15 -14.45 -18.65
C TYR A 38 10.99 -14.34 -19.63
N VAL A 39 10.00 -13.47 -19.37
CA VAL A 39 8.77 -13.44 -20.19
C VAL A 39 8.97 -12.67 -21.49
N TYR A 40 9.67 -11.54 -21.46
CA TYR A 40 9.95 -10.72 -22.64
C TYR A 40 10.61 -11.48 -23.80
N PRO A 41 11.69 -12.27 -23.60
CA PRO A 41 12.29 -13.02 -24.70
C PRO A 41 11.41 -14.19 -25.18
N LEU A 42 10.53 -14.74 -24.34
CA LEU A 42 9.62 -15.82 -24.73
C LEU A 42 8.43 -15.29 -25.54
N ASN A 43 7.84 -14.17 -25.11
CA ASN A 43 6.68 -13.56 -25.74
C ASN A 43 6.67 -12.04 -25.53
N PHE A 44 6.99 -11.30 -26.59
CA PHE A 44 7.08 -9.85 -26.55
C PHE A 44 5.81 -9.17 -26.01
N ASN A 45 4.63 -9.53 -26.55
CA ASN A 45 3.37 -8.90 -26.16
C ASN A 45 3.05 -9.09 -24.66
N TYR A 46 3.23 -10.31 -24.15
CA TYR A 46 2.98 -10.61 -22.74
C TYR A 46 4.04 -10.00 -21.83
N GLY A 47 5.31 -10.04 -22.22
CA GLY A 47 6.40 -9.44 -21.45
C GLY A 47 6.22 -7.93 -21.28
N ILE A 48 5.88 -7.20 -22.35
CA ILE A 48 5.60 -5.77 -22.27
C ILE A 48 4.38 -5.49 -21.39
N THR A 49 3.30 -6.25 -21.56
CA THR A 49 2.07 -6.07 -20.76
C THR A 49 2.35 -6.26 -19.26
N PHE A 50 3.03 -7.34 -18.88
CA PHE A 50 3.36 -7.60 -17.48
C PHE A 50 4.36 -6.59 -16.92
N MET A 51 5.37 -6.15 -17.68
CA MET A 51 6.27 -5.07 -17.25
C MET A 51 5.50 -3.79 -16.94
N LEU A 52 4.52 -3.42 -17.77
CA LEU A 52 3.69 -2.23 -17.57
C LEU A 52 2.84 -2.36 -16.30
N VAL A 53 2.20 -3.51 -16.10
CA VAL A 53 1.41 -3.81 -14.90
C VAL A 53 2.28 -3.73 -13.64
N PHE A 54 3.43 -4.40 -13.62
CA PHE A 54 4.32 -4.39 -12.45
C PHE A 54 4.95 -3.02 -12.20
N ALA A 55 5.23 -2.22 -13.25
CA ALA A 55 5.70 -0.85 -13.09
C ALA A 55 4.63 0.04 -12.42
N VAL A 56 3.37 -0.04 -12.85
CA VAL A 56 2.27 0.72 -12.22
C VAL A 56 2.04 0.26 -10.79
N MET A 57 2.09 -1.05 -10.55
CA MET A 57 1.99 -1.67 -9.22
C MET A 57 3.11 -1.19 -8.30
N PHE A 58 4.34 -1.07 -8.80
CA PHE A 58 5.48 -0.56 -8.06
C PHE A 58 5.27 0.92 -7.68
N ILE A 59 4.87 1.77 -8.63
CA ILE A 59 4.58 3.19 -8.37
C ILE A 59 3.47 3.33 -7.32
N ALA A 60 2.39 2.56 -7.44
CA ALA A 60 1.30 2.56 -6.47
C ALA A 60 1.79 2.16 -5.06
N SER A 61 2.69 1.19 -4.97
CA SER A 61 3.28 0.76 -3.69
C SER A 61 4.10 1.87 -3.02
N VAL A 62 4.93 2.57 -3.80
CA VAL A 62 5.75 3.69 -3.32
C VAL A 62 4.86 4.84 -2.84
N VAL A 63 3.82 5.19 -3.61
CA VAL A 63 2.86 6.23 -3.22
C VAL A 63 2.12 5.85 -1.94
N SER A 64 1.73 4.58 -1.77
CA SER A 64 1.03 4.14 -0.58
C SER A 64 1.90 4.16 0.68
N MET A 65 3.20 3.92 0.56
CA MET A 65 4.13 3.95 1.71
C MET A 65 4.52 5.38 2.10
N THR A 66 4.62 6.29 1.14
CA THR A 66 5.01 7.69 1.38
C THR A 66 3.88 8.55 1.95
N LYS A 67 2.62 8.15 1.78
CA LYS A 67 1.43 8.85 2.30
C LYS A 67 1.01 8.42 3.71
N ALA A 68 1.87 7.72 4.46
CA ALA A 68 1.55 7.29 5.82
C ALA A 68 1.22 8.50 6.70
N PRO A 69 0.08 8.49 7.43
CA PRO A 69 -0.33 9.64 8.24
C PRO A 69 0.69 9.87 9.37
N ILE A 70 1.32 11.04 9.36
CA ILE A 70 2.10 11.52 10.50
C ILE A 70 1.09 11.82 11.61
N ILE A 71 0.80 10.82 12.44
CA ILE A 71 0.05 11.06 13.68
C ILE A 71 1.01 11.85 14.57
N ASN A 72 0.98 13.18 14.45
CA ASN A 72 1.56 14.08 15.41
C ASN A 72 0.75 13.96 16.70
N GLU A 73 1.10 12.96 17.50
CA GLU A 73 0.62 12.78 18.85
C GLU A 73 1.29 13.86 19.72
N ARG A 74 0.74 15.08 19.68
CA ARG A 74 0.94 16.06 20.76
C ARG A 74 0.00 15.66 21.89
N THR A 75 0.50 14.86 22.83
CA THR A 75 0.16 14.89 24.25
C THR A 75 1.25 14.18 25.03
#